data_AF-A0A8C5W310-F1
#
_entry.id   AF-A0A8C5W310-F1
#
_cell.length_a   1.000
_cell.length_b   1.000
_cell.length_c   1.000
_cell.angle_alpha   90.00
_cell.angle_beta   90.00
_cell.angle_gamma   90.00
#
_symmetry.space_group_name_H-M   'P 1'
#
loop_
_entity.id
_entity.type
_entity.pdbx_description
1 polymer ?
#
loop_
_entity_poly.entity_id
_entity_poly.type
_entity_poly.pdbx_seq_one_letter_code
_entity_poly.pdbx_strand_id
1 'polypeptide(L)'
;MKVGWPGESRWQVGLALEESPALGASQVGGLPDVVPEGTLLNMVLRRMYRPRSCSYQLLLEHRRPSRIQGLRWTPLTSSEESLDFSVSLEQASTERVLRAAKQLHRHLLATCPNLIRDRKYHLRLYRQCCSGRELVDGILALGLGVHSRSQAVGICQVLLDEGALYHVKHDWTFQDRDAQFYRFPGPEPEPTGAHEMEEELVEAMALLSQRGPDALLTVALRKPPGQRTDEELDLIFEELLHVKAVAHLSNSVKRELAAVLLFEPHSKAGTVLFSQGDKGTSWYIIWKGSVNVVTHGKGLVTTLHEGDDFGQLALVNDAPRAATIILREDNCHFLRVDKHDFNRIIKDVEAKTMRLEEHGKVVLVLERASQGAGTARPPTPGRNRYTVMSGTPEKILELLLEAMRPDSSAHDPTETFLSDFLLTHSVFMPSAQLCAALLHQYPPSPRGTDVQERSTYICNKRQQILRLVSQWVALYGSMLHTDPVATNFLQKLSDLVSRDARLSNLLREQWPERRRHHRLENGFGNASPQMKVSALSRSEGLCVGGKLPSHALATCGT
;
A
#
# COMPACT_ATOMS: atom_id res chain seq x y z
N MET A 1 -12.04 9.39 33.72
CA MET A 1 -13.19 8.93 32.91
C MET A 1 -13.96 7.91 33.73
N LYS A 2 -15.23 8.16 34.06
CA LYS A 2 -16.13 7.12 34.57
C LYS A 2 -17.18 6.87 33.50
N VAL A 3 -17.31 5.60 33.13
CA VAL A 3 -18.24 5.11 32.10
C VAL A 3 -19.32 4.32 32.84
N GLY A 4 -20.57 4.75 32.74
CA GLY A 4 -21.72 4.08 33.34
C GLY A 4 -22.80 3.86 32.29
N TRP A 5 -23.44 2.69 32.33
CA TRP A 5 -24.44 2.23 31.36
C TRP A 5 -25.85 2.38 31.93
N PRO A 6 -26.70 3.29 31.42
CA PRO A 6 -28.08 3.40 31.84
C PRO A 6 -28.99 2.85 30.75
N GLY A 7 -28.97 1.54 30.52
CA GLY A 7 -30.09 0.76 29.95
C GLY A 7 -30.66 1.07 28.56
N GLU A 8 -30.32 2.18 27.92
CA GLU A 8 -30.79 2.56 26.59
C GLU A 8 -29.59 2.70 25.64
N SER A 9 -29.71 2.07 24.47
CA SER A 9 -28.66 1.69 23.52
C SER A 9 -27.77 2.82 22.94
N ARG A 10 -27.09 3.61 23.78
CA ARG A 10 -26.02 4.56 23.39
C ARG A 10 -25.05 4.82 24.54
N TRP A 11 -23.74 4.72 24.26
CA TRP A 11 -22.70 5.30 25.12
C TRP A 11 -22.59 6.81 24.85
N GLN A 12 -22.58 7.63 25.89
CA GLN A 12 -22.26 9.06 25.78
C GLN A 12 -20.90 9.34 26.43
N VAL A 13 -20.05 10.07 25.72
CA VAL A 13 -18.82 10.68 26.26
C VAL A 13 -18.91 12.17 25.94
N GLY A 14 -19.05 13.00 26.99
CA GLY A 14 -19.14 14.45 26.87
C GLY A 14 -18.54 15.15 28.10
N LEU A 15 -17.90 16.29 27.86
CA LEU A 15 -17.36 17.18 28.89
C LEU A 15 -18.50 18.01 29.49
N ALA A 16 -18.54 18.09 30.82
CA ALA A 16 -19.48 18.93 31.56
C ALA A 16 -19.19 20.41 31.31
N LEU A 17 -20.18 21.15 30.83
CA LEU A 17 -20.22 22.61 30.86
C LEU A 17 -21.35 23.00 31.82
N GLU A 18 -20.98 23.58 32.96
CA GLU A 18 -21.93 24.27 33.84
C GLU A 18 -22.38 25.58 33.19
N GLU A 19 -23.68 25.84 33.26
CA GLU A 19 -24.33 27.09 32.85
C GLU A 19 -24.10 28.21 33.88
N SER A 20 -23.90 29.44 33.41
CA SER A 20 -24.36 30.65 34.10
C SER A 20 -24.47 31.85 33.14
N PRO A 21 -25.34 32.85 33.43
CA PRO A 21 -26.02 33.62 32.41
C PRO A 21 -25.50 35.06 32.18
N ALA A 22 -25.75 35.55 30.97
CA ALA A 22 -25.97 36.93 30.50
C ALA A 22 -25.22 38.10 31.15
N LEU A 23 -24.46 38.86 30.34
CA LEU A 23 -24.32 40.33 30.46
C LEU A 23 -23.75 40.95 29.16
N GLY A 24 -24.52 41.86 28.55
CA GLY A 24 -24.04 43.05 27.82
C GLY A 24 -23.36 42.89 26.46
N ALA A 25 -24.14 43.01 25.38
CA ALA A 25 -23.61 43.37 24.07
C ALA A 25 -23.17 44.85 24.06
N SER A 26 -21.88 45.11 23.80
CA SER A 26 -21.39 46.45 23.44
C SER A 26 -20.76 46.38 22.05
N GLN A 27 -21.25 47.23 21.15
CA GLN A 27 -20.73 47.42 19.80
C GLN A 27 -19.26 47.85 19.88
N VAL A 28 -18.37 47.14 19.17
CA VAL A 28 -16.99 47.57 18.93
C VAL A 28 -16.88 47.99 17.48
N GLY A 29 -16.49 49.26 17.30
CA GLY A 29 -16.41 49.97 16.03
C GLY A 29 -15.40 49.37 15.04
N GLY A 30 -15.64 49.67 13.77
CA GLY A 30 -14.76 49.29 12.67
C GLY A 30 -13.34 49.86 12.83
N LEU A 31 -12.35 49.02 12.54
CA LEU A 31 -10.97 49.45 12.35
C LEU A 31 -10.80 50.16 10.99
N PRO A 32 -9.84 51.09 10.88
CA PRO A 32 -9.74 52.01 9.75
C PRO A 32 -9.28 51.31 8.47
N ASP A 33 -9.99 51.61 7.39
CA ASP A 33 -9.51 51.45 6.01
C ASP A 33 -8.26 52.31 5.84
N VAL A 34 -7.14 51.65 5.51
CA VAL A 34 -5.95 52.11 4.75
C VAL A 34 -4.72 51.44 5.37
N VAL A 35 -4.47 50.21 4.92
CA VAL A 35 -3.15 49.55 4.96
C VAL A 35 -2.77 49.30 3.50
N PRO A 36 -1.55 49.63 3.03
CA PRO A 36 -1.24 49.72 1.61
C PRO A 36 -1.52 48.40 0.87
N GLU A 37 -2.36 48.47 -0.17
CA GLU A 37 -2.66 47.36 -1.07
C GLU A 37 -1.40 46.99 -1.87
N GLY A 38 -0.80 45.83 -1.60
CA GLY A 38 0.26 45.31 -2.46
C GLY A 38 1.27 44.34 -1.85
N THR A 39 1.18 44.01 -0.57
CA THR A 39 2.14 43.06 0.06
C THR A 39 1.55 41.66 0.13
N LEU A 40 2.37 40.63 -0.14
CA LEU A 40 2.02 39.19 -0.07
C LEU A 40 1.32 38.79 1.25
N LEU A 41 1.55 39.55 2.32
CA LEU A 41 0.84 39.50 3.61
C LEU A 41 -0.69 39.63 3.46
N ASN A 42 -1.18 40.55 2.63
CA ASN A 42 -2.62 40.74 2.40
C ASN A 42 -3.20 39.55 1.63
N MET A 43 -2.41 38.85 0.80
CA MET A 43 -2.83 37.61 0.13
C MET A 43 -2.81 36.39 1.06
N VAL A 44 -1.83 36.28 1.95
CA VAL A 44 -1.71 35.19 2.94
C VAL A 44 -2.80 35.31 4.01
N LEU A 45 -3.02 36.53 4.55
CA LEU A 45 -4.11 36.82 5.46
C LEU A 45 -5.49 36.62 4.79
N ARG A 46 -5.71 37.08 3.54
CA ARG A 46 -6.99 36.84 2.81
C ARG A 46 -7.25 35.37 2.46
N ARG A 47 -6.23 34.52 2.30
CA ARG A 47 -6.40 33.06 2.11
C ARG A 47 -6.89 32.36 3.38
N MET A 48 -6.51 32.91 4.52
CA MET A 48 -6.87 32.44 5.85
C MET A 48 -8.40 32.61 6.10
N TYR A 49 -9.03 33.61 5.47
CA TYR A 49 -10.47 33.92 5.57
C TYR A 49 -11.40 33.33 4.48
N ARG A 50 -10.98 32.36 3.66
CA ARG A 50 -11.91 31.69 2.70
C ARG A 50 -12.33 30.29 3.20
N PRO A 51 -13.60 30.06 3.56
CA PRO A 51 -14.05 28.73 3.94
C PRO A 51 -14.00 27.80 2.72
N ARG A 52 -13.26 26.69 2.81
CA ARG A 52 -13.45 25.53 1.94
C ARG A 52 -14.42 24.60 2.67
N SER A 53 -15.70 24.64 2.34
CA SER A 53 -16.65 23.61 2.76
C SER A 53 -16.61 22.45 1.76
N CYS A 54 -16.04 21.33 2.17
CA CYS A 54 -16.24 20.04 1.50
C CYS A 54 -17.30 19.28 2.29
N SER A 55 -18.52 19.19 1.74
CA SER A 55 -19.54 18.27 2.24
C SER A 55 -19.35 16.94 1.51
N TYR A 56 -18.94 15.90 2.23
CA TYR A 56 -19.02 14.53 1.74
C TYR A 56 -20.40 13.96 2.08
N GLN A 57 -21.06 13.38 1.09
CA GLN A 57 -22.29 12.62 1.28
C GLN A 57 -21.90 11.15 1.27
N LEU A 58 -21.83 10.53 2.46
CA LEU A 58 -21.64 9.08 2.57
C LEU A 58 -22.97 8.41 2.26
N LEU A 59 -23.04 7.76 1.10
CA LEU A 59 -24.19 6.95 0.71
C LEU A 59 -23.92 5.51 1.19
N LEU A 60 -24.49 5.16 2.34
CA LEU A 60 -24.47 3.78 2.87
C LEU A 60 -25.57 2.97 2.17
N GLU A 61 -25.20 2.27 1.09
CA GLU A 61 -26.06 1.23 0.52
C GLU A 61 -26.21 0.08 1.52
N HIS A 62 -27.40 -0.01 2.12
CA HIS A 62 -27.78 -1.11 2.98
C HIS A 62 -27.99 -2.38 2.14
N ARG A 63 -26.96 -3.21 1.97
CA ARG A 63 -27.16 -4.63 1.67
C ARG A 63 -27.60 -5.35 2.94
N ARG A 64 -28.76 -6.01 2.87
CA ARG A 64 -29.36 -6.78 3.97
C ARG A 64 -28.39 -7.85 4.50
N PRO A 65 -28.39 -8.15 5.81
CA PRO A 65 -27.61 -9.26 6.33
C PRO A 65 -28.30 -10.59 5.99
N SER A 66 -27.62 -11.44 5.23
CA SER A 66 -27.99 -12.85 5.08
C SER A 66 -27.72 -13.55 6.42
N ARG A 67 -28.80 -13.98 7.07
CA ARG A 67 -28.80 -14.74 8.32
C ARG A 67 -28.19 -16.12 8.07
N ILE A 68 -26.98 -16.38 8.57
CA ILE A 68 -26.41 -17.73 8.63
C ILE A 68 -27.32 -18.57 9.52
N GLN A 69 -28.02 -19.55 8.94
CA GLN A 69 -28.71 -20.58 9.70
C GLN A 69 -27.75 -21.76 9.92
N GLY A 70 -27.31 -21.92 11.18
CA GLY A 70 -26.90 -23.20 11.76
C GLY A 70 -25.73 -23.95 11.12
N LEU A 71 -24.52 -23.76 11.64
CA LEU A 71 -23.48 -24.80 11.56
C LEU A 71 -23.85 -25.92 12.56
N ARG A 72 -24.33 -27.05 12.06
CA ARG A 72 -24.57 -28.26 12.85
C ARG A 72 -23.29 -29.08 12.87
N TRP A 73 -22.55 -29.04 13.97
CA TRP A 73 -21.43 -29.96 14.19
C TRP A 73 -21.98 -31.36 14.47
N THR A 74 -21.76 -32.31 13.56
CA THR A 74 -21.80 -33.75 13.87
C THR A 74 -20.45 -34.15 14.48
N PRO A 75 -20.40 -34.75 15.68
CA PRO A 75 -19.15 -35.29 16.21
C PRO A 75 -18.72 -36.48 15.35
N LEU A 76 -17.49 -36.45 14.82
CA LEU A 76 -16.88 -37.62 14.21
C LEU A 76 -16.58 -38.63 15.33
N THR A 77 -17.03 -39.86 15.12
CA THR A 77 -16.77 -40.99 16.01
C THR A 77 -15.28 -41.24 16.12
N SER A 78 -14.81 -41.39 17.35
CA SER A 78 -13.45 -41.77 17.72
C SER A 78 -13.09 -43.15 17.15
N SER A 79 -12.48 -43.19 15.98
CA SER A 79 -11.62 -44.31 15.58
C SER A 79 -10.23 -43.75 15.30
N GLU A 80 -9.36 -43.89 16.29
CA GLU A 80 -7.92 -43.65 16.17
C GLU A 80 -7.33 -44.71 15.23
N GLU A 81 -7.30 -44.42 13.94
CA GLU A 81 -6.29 -44.92 13.03
C GLU A 81 -5.69 -43.69 12.34
N SER A 82 -4.36 -43.58 12.35
CA SER A 82 -3.60 -42.44 11.85
C SER A 82 -3.82 -42.24 10.34
N LEU A 83 -4.90 -41.57 9.97
CA LEU A 83 -5.08 -41.03 8.64
C LEU A 83 -4.22 -39.77 8.56
N ASP A 84 -3.27 -39.74 7.61
CA ASP A 84 -2.53 -38.51 7.26
C ASP A 84 -3.52 -37.51 6.64
N PHE A 85 -4.20 -36.75 7.51
CA PHE A 85 -5.22 -35.77 7.14
C PHE A 85 -4.69 -34.74 6.13
N SER A 86 -3.39 -34.42 6.18
CA SER A 86 -2.70 -33.53 5.23
C SER A 86 -2.70 -34.09 3.81
N VAL A 87 -2.35 -35.35 3.62
CA VAL A 87 -2.31 -36.03 2.32
C VAL A 87 -3.71 -36.13 1.71
N SER A 88 -4.72 -36.43 2.53
CA SER A 88 -6.12 -36.44 2.09
C SER A 88 -6.63 -35.05 1.70
N LEU A 89 -6.19 -33.98 2.39
CA LEU A 89 -6.56 -32.61 2.05
C LEU A 89 -5.93 -32.14 0.73
N GLU A 90 -4.65 -32.45 0.51
CA GLU A 90 -3.95 -32.10 -0.73
C GLU A 90 -4.58 -32.84 -1.93
N GLN A 91 -4.83 -34.15 -1.80
CA GLN A 91 -5.50 -34.94 -2.84
C GLN A 91 -6.91 -34.40 -3.16
N ALA A 92 -7.70 -34.06 -2.14
CA ALA A 92 -9.01 -33.45 -2.33
C ALA A 92 -8.90 -32.08 -3.03
N SER A 93 -7.84 -31.31 -2.78
CA SER A 93 -7.61 -30.02 -3.42
C SER A 93 -7.25 -30.18 -4.91
N THR A 94 -6.38 -31.13 -5.25
CA THR A 94 -6.04 -31.48 -6.64
C THR A 94 -7.27 -31.95 -7.41
N GLU A 95 -8.12 -32.79 -6.82
CA GLU A 95 -9.34 -33.25 -7.48
C GLU A 95 -10.31 -32.11 -7.79
N ARG A 96 -10.42 -31.12 -6.89
CA ARG A 96 -11.22 -29.91 -7.13
C ARG A 96 -10.67 -29.08 -8.28
N VAL A 97 -9.35 -28.92 -8.38
CA VAL A 97 -8.72 -28.21 -9.51
C VAL A 97 -8.94 -28.96 -10.82
N LEU A 98 -8.77 -30.29 -10.83
CA LEU A 98 -9.04 -31.12 -12.01
C LEU A 98 -10.52 -31.05 -12.45
N ARG A 99 -11.46 -30.96 -11.50
CA ARG A 99 -12.89 -30.75 -11.81
C ARG A 99 -13.11 -29.37 -12.41
N ALA A 100 -12.57 -28.31 -11.80
CA ALA A 100 -12.65 -26.95 -12.33
C ALA A 100 -12.05 -26.84 -13.75
N ALA A 101 -10.90 -27.49 -13.98
CA ALA A 101 -10.26 -27.57 -15.27
C ALA A 101 -11.14 -28.19 -16.36
N LYS A 102 -11.86 -29.28 -16.03
CA LYS A 102 -12.79 -29.92 -16.96
C LYS A 102 -13.94 -28.98 -17.34
N GLN A 103 -14.46 -28.20 -16.39
CA GLN A 103 -15.53 -27.24 -16.68
C GLN A 103 -15.03 -26.09 -17.56
N LEU A 104 -13.83 -25.57 -17.29
CA LEU A 104 -13.20 -24.58 -18.14
C LEU A 104 -12.96 -25.12 -19.56
N HIS A 105 -12.42 -26.34 -19.68
CA HIS A 105 -12.15 -26.97 -20.98
C HIS A 105 -13.44 -27.15 -21.81
N ARG A 106 -14.54 -27.61 -21.20
CA ARG A 106 -15.86 -27.72 -21.84
C ARG A 106 -16.33 -26.39 -22.43
N HIS A 107 -16.27 -25.32 -21.65
CA HIS A 107 -16.73 -24.02 -22.10
C HIS A 107 -15.83 -23.40 -23.15
N LEU A 108 -14.52 -23.56 -23.04
CA LEU A 108 -13.59 -23.12 -24.07
C LEU A 108 -13.87 -23.80 -25.41
N LEU A 109 -14.24 -25.08 -25.44
CA LEU A 109 -14.65 -25.76 -26.67
C LEU A 109 -15.99 -25.24 -27.21
N ALA A 110 -16.96 -24.95 -26.34
CA ALA A 110 -18.25 -24.41 -26.74
C ALA A 110 -18.16 -22.97 -27.29
N THR A 111 -17.35 -22.12 -26.67
CA THR A 111 -17.21 -20.69 -27.03
C THR A 111 -16.14 -20.47 -28.10
N CYS A 112 -15.10 -21.30 -28.15
CA CYS A 112 -13.96 -21.16 -29.05
C CYS A 112 -13.67 -22.48 -29.81
N PRO A 113 -14.53 -22.88 -30.77
CA PRO A 113 -14.42 -24.19 -31.44
C PRO A 113 -13.13 -24.41 -32.25
N ASN A 114 -12.40 -23.34 -32.59
CA ASN A 114 -11.13 -23.40 -33.31
C ASN A 114 -9.88 -23.39 -32.39
N LEU A 115 -10.07 -23.37 -31.07
CA LEU A 115 -8.97 -23.28 -30.09
C LEU A 115 -8.05 -24.50 -30.16
N ILE A 116 -8.66 -25.69 -30.10
CA ILE A 116 -7.96 -26.98 -30.16
C ILE A 116 -7.97 -27.48 -31.60
N ARG A 117 -6.78 -27.60 -32.19
CA ARG A 117 -6.61 -28.06 -33.57
C ARG A 117 -5.22 -28.63 -33.83
N ASP A 118 -5.07 -29.30 -34.96
CA ASP A 118 -3.77 -29.73 -35.47
C ASP A 118 -2.98 -28.53 -35.97
N ARG A 119 -1.73 -28.39 -35.49
CA ARG A 119 -0.85 -27.26 -35.81
C ARG A 119 0.45 -27.75 -36.43
N LYS A 120 0.84 -27.16 -37.56
CA LYS A 120 2.16 -27.40 -38.17
C LYS A 120 3.11 -26.28 -37.78
N TYR A 121 4.23 -26.62 -37.16
CA TYR A 121 5.26 -25.65 -36.76
C TYR A 121 6.65 -26.28 -36.90
N HIS A 122 7.57 -25.59 -37.59
CA HIS A 122 8.89 -26.11 -38.01
C HIS A 122 8.82 -27.53 -38.58
N LEU A 123 7.92 -27.76 -39.53
CA LEU A 123 7.70 -29.06 -40.21
C LEU A 123 7.24 -30.21 -39.29
N ARG A 124 6.98 -29.95 -38.00
CA ARG A 124 6.37 -30.91 -37.07
C ARG A 124 4.87 -30.66 -36.95
N LEU A 125 4.10 -31.74 -36.92
CA LEU A 125 2.66 -31.71 -36.68
C LEU A 125 2.39 -31.96 -35.19
N TYR A 126 1.80 -30.96 -34.54
CA TYR A 126 1.31 -31.04 -33.17
C TYR A 126 -0.20 -31.23 -33.21
N ARG A 127 -0.65 -32.43 -32.82
CA ARG A 127 -2.07 -32.78 -32.90
C ARG A 127 -2.87 -32.26 -31.71
N GLN A 128 -4.11 -31.85 -31.95
CA GLN A 128 -5.10 -31.53 -30.91
C GLN A 128 -4.50 -30.64 -29.81
N CYS A 129 -4.07 -29.44 -30.18
CA CYS A 129 -3.41 -28.50 -29.26
C CYS A 129 -3.87 -27.06 -29.47
N CYS A 130 -3.74 -26.26 -28.42
CA CYS A 130 -3.94 -24.81 -28.44
C CYS A 130 -2.58 -24.10 -28.29
N SER A 131 -2.47 -22.87 -28.80
CA SER A 131 -1.33 -22.03 -28.43
C SER A 131 -1.59 -21.39 -27.06
N GLY A 132 -0.52 -21.05 -26.32
CA GLY A 132 -0.64 -20.34 -25.05
C GLY A 132 -1.38 -19.01 -25.20
N ARG A 133 -1.13 -18.28 -26.30
CA ARG A 133 -1.79 -17.01 -26.58
C ARG A 133 -3.30 -17.15 -26.79
N GLU A 134 -3.72 -18.07 -27.66
CA GLU A 134 -5.16 -18.28 -27.91
C GLU A 134 -5.87 -18.82 -26.67
N LEU A 135 -5.19 -19.61 -25.82
CA LEU A 135 -5.79 -20.07 -24.57
C LEU A 135 -6.05 -18.91 -23.60
N VAL A 136 -5.08 -17.98 -23.47
CA VAL A 136 -5.26 -16.75 -22.69
C VAL A 136 -6.38 -15.88 -23.27
N ASP A 137 -6.41 -15.70 -24.59
CA ASP A 137 -7.46 -14.94 -25.26
C ASP A 137 -8.85 -15.57 -25.05
N GLY A 138 -8.94 -16.90 -25.13
CA GLY A 138 -10.16 -17.65 -24.87
C GLY A 138 -10.66 -17.49 -23.43
N ILE A 139 -9.78 -17.57 -22.44
CA ILE A 139 -10.13 -17.35 -21.03
C ILE A 139 -10.62 -15.92 -20.78
N LEU A 140 -9.97 -14.92 -21.37
CA LEU A 140 -10.39 -13.53 -21.26
C LEU A 140 -11.75 -13.28 -21.93
N ALA A 141 -12.03 -13.96 -23.04
CA ALA A 141 -13.29 -13.84 -23.75
C ALA A 141 -14.50 -14.39 -22.97
N LEU A 142 -14.29 -15.27 -21.97
CA LEU A 142 -15.36 -15.78 -21.11
C LEU A 142 -15.96 -14.68 -20.21
N GLY A 143 -15.22 -13.62 -19.89
CA GLY A 143 -15.74 -12.49 -19.11
C GLY A 143 -16.05 -12.78 -17.63
N LEU A 144 -15.49 -13.85 -17.06
CA LEU A 144 -15.80 -14.36 -15.72
C LEU A 144 -14.85 -13.82 -14.63
N GLY A 145 -14.70 -12.50 -14.54
CA GLY A 145 -13.87 -11.86 -13.50
C GLY A 145 -12.35 -12.01 -13.71
N VAL A 146 -11.92 -12.38 -14.92
CA VAL A 146 -10.52 -12.35 -15.33
C VAL A 146 -10.24 -11.05 -16.08
N HIS A 147 -9.44 -10.17 -15.50
CA HIS A 147 -9.28 -8.78 -15.99
C HIS A 147 -7.92 -8.52 -16.65
N SER A 148 -6.99 -9.47 -16.59
CA SER A 148 -5.64 -9.31 -17.14
C SER A 148 -5.09 -10.61 -17.73
N ARG A 149 -4.16 -10.48 -18.68
CA ARG A 149 -3.43 -11.62 -19.24
C ARG A 149 -2.63 -12.35 -18.16
N SER A 150 -2.05 -11.63 -17.21
CA SER A 150 -1.32 -12.22 -16.07
C SER A 150 -2.19 -13.13 -15.21
N GLN A 151 -3.44 -12.71 -14.92
CA GLN A 151 -4.40 -13.56 -14.21
C GLN A 151 -4.76 -14.82 -15.00
N ALA A 152 -4.96 -14.71 -16.32
CA ALA A 152 -5.20 -15.86 -17.19
C ALA A 152 -3.98 -16.80 -17.28
N VAL A 153 -2.76 -16.25 -17.30
CA VAL A 153 -1.50 -17.00 -17.21
C VAL A 153 -1.41 -17.75 -15.89
N GLY A 154 -1.78 -17.13 -14.77
CA GLY A 154 -1.86 -17.79 -13.46
C GLY A 154 -2.85 -18.95 -13.44
N ILE A 155 -4.04 -18.77 -14.01
CA ILE A 155 -5.02 -19.86 -14.19
C ILE A 155 -4.41 -21.01 -15.00
N CYS A 156 -3.79 -20.71 -16.15
CA CYS A 156 -3.16 -21.74 -16.97
C CYS A 156 -1.98 -22.43 -16.28
N GLN A 157 -1.22 -21.71 -15.47
CA GLN A 157 -0.14 -22.28 -14.66
C GLN A 157 -0.68 -23.27 -13.64
N VAL A 158 -1.79 -22.95 -12.95
CA VAL A 158 -2.47 -23.88 -12.03
C VAL A 158 -2.90 -25.16 -12.75
N LEU A 159 -3.46 -25.03 -13.96
CA LEU A 159 -3.82 -26.20 -14.77
C LEU A 159 -2.60 -27.06 -15.13
N LEU A 160 -1.47 -26.40 -15.40
CA LEU A 160 -0.23 -27.07 -15.76
C LEU A 160 0.38 -27.81 -14.56
N ASP A 161 0.45 -27.16 -13.40
CA ASP A 161 1.00 -27.72 -12.16
C ASP A 161 0.21 -28.95 -11.69
N GLU A 162 -1.12 -28.91 -11.80
CA GLU A 162 -2.02 -30.01 -11.40
C GLU A 162 -2.22 -31.06 -12.50
N GLY A 163 -1.56 -30.93 -13.65
CA GLY A 163 -1.66 -31.89 -14.76
C GLY A 163 -3.02 -31.92 -15.46
N ALA A 164 -3.80 -30.84 -15.37
CA ALA A 164 -4.98 -30.58 -16.19
C ALA A 164 -4.62 -30.01 -17.58
N LEU A 165 -3.40 -29.53 -17.76
CA LEU A 165 -2.87 -29.00 -19.01
C LEU A 165 -1.41 -29.44 -19.13
N TYR A 166 -0.95 -29.82 -20.31
CA TYR A 166 0.44 -30.19 -20.53
C TYR A 166 1.05 -29.39 -21.66
N HIS A 167 2.24 -28.83 -21.43
CA HIS A 167 3.04 -28.31 -22.53
C HIS A 167 3.54 -29.47 -23.40
N VAL A 168 3.44 -29.33 -24.72
CA VAL A 168 3.77 -30.41 -25.66
C VAL A 168 5.26 -30.80 -25.66
N LYS A 169 6.14 -29.92 -25.14
CA LYS A 169 7.57 -30.22 -24.91
C LYS A 169 7.92 -30.45 -23.45
N HIS A 170 6.94 -30.63 -22.56
CA HIS A 170 7.14 -30.80 -21.12
C HIS A 170 7.88 -29.62 -20.45
N ASP A 171 7.54 -28.40 -20.88
CA ASP A 171 7.92 -27.19 -20.12
C ASP A 171 7.00 -27.11 -18.91
N TRP A 172 7.56 -26.72 -17.77
CA TRP A 172 6.85 -26.59 -16.50
C TRP A 172 6.29 -25.17 -16.29
N THR A 173 6.67 -24.22 -17.15
CA THR A 173 6.15 -22.85 -17.13
C THR A 173 5.15 -22.63 -18.25
N PHE A 174 3.98 -22.11 -17.91
CA PHE A 174 3.04 -21.61 -18.89
C PHE A 174 3.55 -20.30 -19.48
N GLN A 175 3.42 -20.17 -20.79
CA GLN A 175 3.89 -19.03 -21.56
C GLN A 175 2.79 -18.56 -22.50
N ASP A 176 2.41 -17.30 -22.34
CA ASP A 176 1.50 -16.57 -23.21
C ASP A 176 2.18 -16.20 -24.55
N ARG A 177 2.36 -17.20 -25.42
CA ARG A 177 3.03 -17.07 -26.73
C ARG A 177 2.38 -17.95 -27.78
N ASP A 178 2.39 -17.48 -29.03
CA ASP A 178 1.84 -18.21 -30.20
C ASP A 178 2.57 -19.51 -30.53
N ALA A 179 3.88 -19.55 -30.27
CA ALA A 179 4.77 -20.68 -30.60
C ALA A 179 4.91 -21.71 -29.47
N GLN A 180 4.11 -21.60 -28.40
CA GLN A 180 4.08 -22.55 -27.30
C GLN A 180 2.74 -23.29 -27.31
N PHE A 181 2.78 -24.62 -27.33
CA PHE A 181 1.60 -25.45 -27.55
C PHE A 181 1.27 -26.29 -26.33
N TYR A 182 -0.02 -26.35 -25.99
CA TYR A 182 -0.53 -27.06 -24.83
C TYR A 182 -1.66 -28.01 -25.21
N ARG A 183 -1.87 -29.04 -24.39
CA ARG A 183 -2.90 -30.08 -24.58
C ARG A 183 -3.62 -30.38 -23.28
N PHE A 184 -4.95 -30.45 -23.34
CA PHE A 184 -5.78 -30.99 -22.26
C PHE A 184 -5.75 -32.53 -22.29
N PRO A 185 -5.61 -33.20 -21.13
CA PRO A 185 -5.63 -34.65 -21.05
C PRO A 185 -7.05 -35.21 -21.17
N GLY A 186 -7.15 -36.43 -21.72
CA GLY A 186 -8.40 -37.18 -21.79
C GLY A 186 -9.22 -36.95 -23.07
N PRO A 187 -10.34 -37.67 -23.21
CA PRO A 187 -11.28 -37.47 -24.32
C PRO A 187 -11.95 -36.09 -24.24
N GLU A 188 -12.42 -35.57 -25.38
CA GLU A 188 -13.22 -34.35 -25.39
C GLU A 188 -14.45 -34.52 -24.49
N PRO A 189 -14.75 -33.53 -23.65
CA PRO A 189 -15.81 -33.67 -22.68
C PRO A 189 -17.20 -33.65 -23.34
N GLU A 190 -18.07 -34.58 -22.91
CA GLU A 190 -19.45 -34.71 -23.40
C GLU A 190 -20.31 -33.44 -23.18
N PRO A 191 -21.18 -33.06 -24.14
CA PRO A 191 -22.06 -31.91 -23.99
C PRO A 191 -23.12 -32.16 -22.91
N THR A 192 -23.15 -31.31 -21.88
CA THR A 192 -24.11 -31.39 -20.75
C THR A 192 -25.06 -30.18 -20.79
N GLY A 193 -26.20 -30.22 -20.09
CA GLY A 193 -27.27 -29.23 -20.17
C GLY A 193 -26.84 -27.78 -19.85
N ALA A 194 -27.36 -26.81 -20.61
CA ALA A 194 -26.82 -25.45 -20.69
C ALA A 194 -26.92 -24.59 -19.40
N HIS A 195 -27.84 -24.87 -18.47
CA HIS A 195 -28.16 -23.96 -17.37
C HIS A 195 -27.44 -24.29 -16.05
N GLU A 196 -27.09 -25.55 -15.79
CA GLU A 196 -26.23 -25.96 -14.66
C GLU A 196 -24.74 -25.67 -14.93
N MET A 197 -24.41 -25.46 -16.20
CA MET A 197 -23.05 -25.35 -16.71
C MET A 197 -22.40 -23.98 -16.39
N GLU A 198 -23.19 -22.90 -16.36
CA GLU A 198 -22.68 -21.54 -16.14
C GLU A 198 -22.33 -21.27 -14.66
N GLU A 199 -23.13 -21.75 -13.72
CA GLU A 199 -22.83 -21.64 -12.27
C GLU A 199 -21.58 -22.42 -11.89
N GLU A 200 -21.45 -23.66 -12.37
CA GLU A 200 -20.26 -24.50 -12.15
C GLU A 200 -18.98 -23.87 -12.74
N LEU A 201 -19.09 -23.18 -13.87
CA LEU A 201 -17.96 -22.48 -14.46
C LEU A 201 -17.54 -21.27 -13.63
N VAL A 202 -18.48 -20.48 -13.12
CA VAL A 202 -18.17 -19.34 -12.26
C VAL A 202 -17.39 -19.81 -11.01
N GLU A 203 -17.83 -20.89 -10.38
CA GLU A 203 -17.12 -21.49 -9.24
C GLU A 203 -15.74 -22.01 -9.62
N ALA A 204 -15.63 -22.70 -10.76
CA ALA A 204 -14.36 -23.19 -11.29
C ALA A 204 -13.37 -22.04 -11.55
N MET A 205 -13.84 -20.96 -12.19
CA MET A 205 -13.03 -19.78 -12.49
C MET A 205 -12.60 -19.03 -11.24
N ALA A 206 -13.45 -18.95 -10.22
CA ALA A 206 -13.11 -18.37 -8.93
C ALA A 206 -12.00 -19.17 -8.23
N LEU A 207 -12.11 -20.51 -8.20
CA LEU A 207 -11.08 -21.38 -7.62
C LEU A 207 -9.73 -21.24 -8.33
N LEU A 208 -9.73 -21.31 -9.66
CA LEU A 208 -8.51 -21.19 -10.46
C LEU A 208 -7.87 -19.80 -10.34
N SER A 209 -8.69 -18.75 -10.35
CA SER A 209 -8.21 -17.37 -10.15
C SER A 209 -7.61 -17.16 -8.77
N GLN A 210 -8.17 -17.78 -7.73
CA GLN A 210 -7.64 -17.69 -6.36
C GLN A 210 -6.26 -18.37 -6.25
N ARG A 211 -6.04 -19.49 -6.96
CA ARG A 211 -4.78 -20.25 -6.94
C ARG A 211 -3.71 -19.70 -7.88
N GLY A 212 -4.10 -18.89 -8.86
CA GLY A 212 -3.21 -18.35 -9.89
C GLY A 212 -1.99 -17.59 -9.33
N PRO A 213 -2.15 -16.63 -8.40
CA PRO A 213 -1.03 -15.89 -7.82
C PRO A 213 0.03 -16.78 -7.18
N ASP A 214 -0.38 -17.78 -6.38
CA ASP A 214 0.52 -18.72 -5.70
C ASP A 214 1.32 -19.58 -6.71
N ALA A 215 0.67 -19.99 -7.80
CA ALA A 215 1.31 -20.73 -8.88
C ALA A 215 2.38 -19.88 -9.58
N LEU A 216 2.06 -18.62 -9.90
CA LEU A 216 3.03 -17.68 -10.51
C LEU A 216 4.19 -17.35 -9.58
N LEU A 217 3.91 -17.19 -8.28
CA LEU A 217 4.95 -16.95 -7.28
C LEU A 217 5.90 -18.15 -7.20
N THR A 218 5.36 -19.37 -7.20
CA THR A 218 6.16 -20.61 -7.21
C THR A 218 7.04 -20.67 -8.46
N VAL A 219 6.52 -20.26 -9.62
CA VAL A 219 7.32 -20.16 -10.86
C VAL A 219 8.45 -19.15 -10.72
N ALA A 220 8.16 -17.95 -10.23
CA ALA A 220 9.15 -16.90 -10.02
C ALA A 220 10.27 -17.33 -9.05
N LEU A 221 9.91 -17.98 -7.95
CA LEU A 221 10.85 -18.47 -6.94
C LEU A 221 11.75 -19.59 -7.46
N ARG A 222 11.23 -20.48 -8.31
CA ARG A 222 12.01 -21.57 -8.94
C ARG A 222 13.00 -21.08 -10.00
N LYS A 223 12.80 -19.91 -10.58
CA LYS A 223 13.76 -19.32 -11.52
C LYS A 223 15.05 -18.90 -10.81
N PRO A 224 16.23 -19.07 -11.45
CA PRO A 224 17.47 -18.49 -10.95
C PRO A 224 17.36 -16.97 -10.80
N PRO A 225 17.96 -16.36 -9.77
CA PRO A 225 18.01 -14.91 -9.53
C PRO A 225 18.18 -14.05 -10.79
N GLY A 226 19.17 -14.35 -11.63
CA GLY A 226 19.49 -13.58 -12.84
C GLY A 226 18.52 -13.76 -14.03
N GLN A 227 17.47 -14.58 -13.90
CA GLN A 227 16.50 -14.87 -14.97
C GLN A 227 15.08 -14.38 -14.62
N ARG A 228 14.89 -13.73 -13.47
CA ARG A 228 13.61 -13.17 -13.05
C ARG A 228 13.32 -11.86 -13.77
N THR A 229 12.08 -11.67 -14.20
CA THR A 229 11.62 -10.38 -14.74
C THR A 229 11.28 -9.41 -13.61
N ASP A 230 11.17 -8.11 -13.92
CA ASP A 230 10.76 -7.10 -12.93
C ASP A 230 9.39 -7.41 -12.31
N GLU A 231 8.44 -7.90 -13.10
CA GLU A 231 7.11 -8.33 -12.63
C GLU A 231 7.20 -9.50 -11.64
N GLU A 232 8.12 -10.44 -11.88
CA GLU A 232 8.36 -11.59 -10.98
C GLU A 232 9.06 -11.16 -9.69
N LEU A 233 9.98 -10.19 -9.78
CA LEU A 233 10.62 -9.60 -8.61
C LEU A 233 9.60 -8.85 -7.74
N ASP A 234 8.69 -8.09 -8.35
CA ASP A 234 7.62 -7.42 -7.63
C ASP A 234 6.66 -8.43 -6.99
N LEU A 235 6.31 -9.53 -7.66
CA LEU A 235 5.50 -10.60 -7.08
C LEU A 235 6.14 -11.21 -5.82
N ILE A 236 7.43 -11.54 -5.90
CA ILE A 236 8.18 -12.07 -4.74
C ILE A 236 8.25 -11.00 -3.64
N PHE A 237 8.49 -9.74 -3.99
CA PHE A 237 8.57 -8.65 -3.02
C PHE A 237 7.24 -8.45 -2.26
N GLU A 238 6.11 -8.43 -2.96
CA GLU A 238 4.78 -8.30 -2.35
C GLU A 238 4.51 -9.45 -1.37
N GLU A 239 4.96 -10.67 -1.70
CA GLU A 239 4.85 -11.79 -0.78
C GLU A 239 5.74 -11.63 0.46
N LEU A 240 6.98 -11.16 0.30
CA LEU A 240 7.89 -10.89 1.42
C LEU A 240 7.36 -9.81 2.39
N LEU A 241 6.36 -9.01 2.01
CA LEU A 241 5.69 -8.10 2.94
C LEU A 241 4.90 -8.85 4.03
N HIS A 242 4.44 -10.06 3.73
CA HIS A 242 3.59 -10.88 4.60
C HIS A 242 4.38 -11.94 5.39
N VAL A 243 5.64 -12.19 5.02
CA VAL A 243 6.49 -13.19 5.68
C VAL A 243 7.04 -12.66 7.01
N LYS A 244 6.69 -13.34 8.11
CA LYS A 244 7.07 -13.00 9.49
C LYS A 244 8.59 -12.87 9.68
N ALA A 245 9.37 -13.81 9.15
CA ALA A 245 10.84 -13.83 9.24
C ALA A 245 11.50 -12.51 8.79
N VAL A 246 10.93 -11.84 7.79
CA VAL A 246 11.48 -10.60 7.20
C VAL A 246 10.65 -9.37 7.50
N ALA A 247 9.61 -9.48 8.33
CA ALA A 247 8.71 -8.37 8.63
C ALA A 247 9.44 -7.13 9.19
N HIS A 248 10.51 -7.37 9.97
CA HIS A 248 11.34 -6.34 10.58
C HIS A 248 12.34 -5.67 9.62
N LEU A 249 12.52 -6.20 8.40
CA LEU A 249 13.44 -5.67 7.40
C LEU A 249 12.80 -4.52 6.62
N SER A 250 13.62 -3.57 6.16
CA SER A 250 13.17 -2.47 5.32
C SER A 250 12.68 -2.97 3.96
N ASN A 251 11.84 -2.17 3.29
CA ASN A 251 11.39 -2.50 1.93
C ASN A 251 12.56 -2.54 0.93
N SER A 252 13.60 -1.73 1.12
CA SER A 252 14.81 -1.80 0.28
C SER A 252 15.52 -3.15 0.43
N VAL A 253 15.64 -3.67 1.66
CA VAL A 253 16.20 -5.01 1.91
C VAL A 253 15.32 -6.10 1.32
N LYS A 254 13.99 -6.04 1.50
CA LYS A 254 13.06 -7.01 0.92
C LYS A 254 13.15 -7.07 -0.61
N ARG A 255 13.35 -5.93 -1.28
CA ARG A 255 13.57 -5.88 -2.75
C ARG A 255 14.87 -6.55 -3.16
N GLU A 256 15.96 -6.29 -2.43
CA GLU A 256 17.24 -6.99 -2.67
C GLU A 256 17.13 -8.50 -2.41
N LEU A 257 16.38 -8.89 -1.37
CA LEU A 257 16.09 -10.30 -1.09
C LEU A 257 15.31 -10.97 -2.22
N ALA A 258 14.25 -10.33 -2.74
CA ALA A 258 13.48 -10.85 -3.87
C ALA A 258 14.37 -11.16 -5.09
N ALA A 259 15.41 -10.36 -5.30
CA ALA A 259 16.38 -10.54 -6.38
C ALA A 259 17.38 -11.69 -6.16
N VAL A 260 17.57 -12.19 -4.93
CA VAL A 260 18.62 -13.20 -4.63
C VAL A 260 18.12 -14.49 -4.01
N LEU A 261 16.89 -14.52 -3.48
CA LEU A 261 16.34 -15.70 -2.80
C LEU A 261 16.38 -16.91 -3.74
N LEU A 262 16.79 -18.05 -3.21
CA LEU A 262 16.80 -19.33 -3.90
C LEU A 262 15.71 -20.23 -3.32
N PHE A 263 14.92 -20.87 -4.19
CA PHE A 263 13.94 -21.85 -3.76
C PHE A 263 14.59 -23.23 -3.61
N GLU A 264 14.51 -23.82 -2.41
CA GLU A 264 15.13 -25.11 -2.09
C GLU A 264 14.08 -26.10 -1.57
N PRO A 265 13.57 -27.02 -2.42
CA PRO A 265 12.62 -28.05 -2.02
C PRO A 265 13.34 -29.32 -1.55
N HIS A 266 12.75 -30.00 -0.55
CA HIS A 266 13.23 -31.28 -0.02
C HIS A 266 12.05 -32.22 0.19
N SER A 267 12.11 -33.43 -0.38
CA SER A 267 10.96 -34.32 -0.42
C SER A 267 10.77 -35.19 0.82
N LYS A 268 11.82 -35.47 1.59
CA LYS A 268 11.79 -36.51 2.64
C LYS A 268 12.03 -35.96 4.04
N ALA A 269 11.17 -36.33 4.97
CA ALA A 269 11.34 -36.18 6.41
C ALA A 269 12.66 -36.85 6.85
N GLY A 270 13.28 -36.31 7.91
CA GLY A 270 14.55 -36.80 8.43
C GLY A 270 15.78 -36.34 7.62
N THR A 271 15.61 -35.66 6.49
CA THR A 271 16.73 -35.07 5.74
C THR A 271 17.43 -34.03 6.60
N VAL A 272 18.77 -34.13 6.70
CA VAL A 272 19.60 -33.16 7.43
C VAL A 272 19.98 -32.03 6.49
N LEU A 273 19.56 -30.80 6.80
CA LEU A 273 19.85 -29.62 5.98
C LEU A 273 21.28 -29.11 6.20
N PHE A 274 21.73 -29.11 7.46
CA PHE A 274 23.12 -28.94 7.86
C PHE A 274 23.33 -29.46 9.28
N SER A 275 24.58 -29.77 9.62
CA SER A 275 24.97 -30.29 10.93
C SER A 275 25.59 -29.22 11.82
N GLN A 276 25.46 -29.39 13.13
CA GLN A 276 26.23 -28.62 14.10
C GLN A 276 27.73 -28.77 13.82
N GLY A 277 28.48 -27.67 13.88
CA GLY A 277 29.90 -27.62 13.55
C GLY A 277 30.21 -27.33 12.08
N ASP A 278 29.24 -27.44 11.18
CA ASP A 278 29.45 -27.10 9.77
C ASP A 278 29.74 -25.60 9.59
N LYS A 279 30.39 -25.23 8.49
CA LYS A 279 30.56 -23.83 8.13
C LYS A 279 29.21 -23.20 7.80
N GLY A 280 28.93 -22.01 8.33
CA GLY A 280 27.75 -21.24 7.95
C GLY A 280 27.84 -20.75 6.51
N THR A 281 27.05 -21.32 5.59
CA THR A 281 27.03 -20.98 4.16
C THR A 281 25.77 -20.25 3.71
N SER A 282 24.64 -20.46 4.37
CA SER A 282 23.35 -19.91 3.95
C SER A 282 22.41 -19.60 5.14
N TRP A 283 21.45 -18.72 4.91
CA TRP A 283 20.31 -18.42 5.79
C TRP A 283 19.03 -18.92 5.12
N TYR A 284 18.09 -19.42 5.92
CA TYR A 284 16.90 -20.10 5.43
C TYR A 284 15.64 -19.54 6.08
N ILE A 285 14.57 -19.41 5.28
CA ILE A 285 13.20 -19.13 5.72
C ILE A 285 12.36 -20.36 5.35
N ILE A 286 11.52 -20.83 6.27
CA ILE A 286 10.63 -21.96 6.03
C ILE A 286 9.42 -21.48 5.25
N TRP A 287 9.32 -21.89 3.99
CA TRP A 287 8.21 -21.57 3.10
C TRP A 287 7.04 -22.54 3.28
N LYS A 288 7.36 -23.84 3.37
CA LYS A 288 6.39 -24.92 3.63
C LYS A 288 7.01 -25.96 4.54
N GLY A 289 6.22 -26.49 5.47
CA GLY A 289 6.58 -27.57 6.38
C GLY A 289 7.28 -27.13 7.66
N SER A 290 8.02 -28.05 8.28
CA SER A 290 8.62 -27.85 9.60
C SER A 290 9.95 -28.58 9.77
N VAL A 291 10.78 -28.07 10.69
CA VAL A 291 12.11 -28.62 10.97
C VAL A 291 12.38 -28.70 12.48
N ASN A 292 13.18 -29.67 12.86
CA ASN A 292 13.68 -29.87 14.22
C ASN A 292 15.08 -29.24 14.35
N VAL A 293 15.30 -28.51 15.43
CA VAL A 293 16.60 -27.95 15.82
C VAL A 293 17.22 -28.84 16.88
N VAL A 294 18.34 -29.47 16.57
CA VAL A 294 19.00 -30.47 17.43
C VAL A 294 20.41 -30.00 17.80
N THR A 295 20.80 -30.16 19.07
CA THR A 295 22.17 -29.83 19.53
C THR A 295 22.81 -30.99 20.27
N HIS A 296 24.12 -31.18 20.08
CA HIS A 296 24.90 -32.15 20.84
C HIS A 296 24.80 -31.88 22.34
N GLY A 297 24.46 -32.91 23.12
CA GLY A 297 24.32 -32.84 24.57
C GLY A 297 22.96 -32.38 25.08
N LYS A 298 22.09 -31.78 24.25
CA LYS A 298 20.71 -31.43 24.65
C LYS A 298 19.62 -32.15 23.85
N GLY A 299 19.95 -32.75 22.71
CA GLY A 299 18.96 -33.39 21.83
C GLY A 299 18.10 -32.36 21.11
N LEU A 300 16.81 -32.64 20.97
CA LEU A 300 15.82 -31.74 20.34
C LEU A 300 15.61 -30.49 21.22
N VAL A 301 15.97 -29.32 20.69
CA VAL A 301 15.85 -28.04 21.40
C VAL A 301 14.51 -27.37 21.12
N THR A 302 14.10 -27.31 19.84
CA THR A 302 12.84 -26.72 19.41
C THR A 302 12.45 -27.21 18.03
N THR A 303 11.20 -26.97 17.64
CA THR A 303 10.68 -27.16 16.28
C THR A 303 10.34 -25.80 15.69
N LEU A 304 10.71 -25.56 14.43
CA LEU A 304 10.37 -24.36 13.67
C LEU A 304 9.36 -24.71 12.57
N HIS A 305 8.47 -23.78 12.26
CA HIS A 305 7.37 -23.99 11.32
C HIS A 305 7.37 -22.92 10.22
N GLU A 306 6.42 -23.02 9.29
CA GLU A 306 6.20 -22.06 8.21
C GLU A 306 6.25 -20.61 8.71
N GLY A 307 7.02 -19.77 7.99
CA GLY A 307 7.23 -18.36 8.31
C GLY A 307 8.36 -18.09 9.32
N ASP A 308 8.90 -19.10 10.01
CA ASP A 308 10.11 -18.97 10.83
C ASP A 308 11.40 -19.04 9.97
N ASP A 309 12.51 -18.55 10.51
CA ASP A 309 13.83 -18.56 9.86
C ASP A 309 14.94 -19.11 10.77
N PHE A 310 16.04 -19.52 10.15
CA PHE A 310 17.20 -20.06 10.89
C PHE A 310 18.51 -19.96 10.10
N GLY A 311 19.63 -20.08 10.84
CA GLY A 311 20.97 -20.15 10.25
C GLY A 311 21.68 -18.80 10.09
N GLN A 312 21.04 -17.67 10.43
CA GLN A 312 21.67 -16.34 10.34
C GLN A 312 22.91 -16.16 11.24
N LEU A 313 22.91 -16.74 12.44
CA LEU A 313 23.96 -16.51 13.45
C LEU A 313 25.37 -16.89 12.97
N ALA A 314 25.48 -18.00 12.25
CA ALA A 314 26.74 -18.49 11.71
C ALA A 314 27.29 -17.60 10.56
N LEU A 315 26.40 -16.87 9.87
CA LEU A 315 26.80 -15.93 8.82
C LEU A 315 27.35 -14.64 9.41
N VAL A 316 26.64 -14.08 10.41
CA VAL A 316 26.99 -12.82 11.06
C VAL A 316 28.31 -12.92 11.83
N ASN A 317 28.50 -14.00 12.59
CA ASN A 317 29.67 -14.17 13.45
C ASN A 317 30.86 -14.88 12.77
N ASP A 318 30.73 -15.25 11.50
CA ASP A 318 31.67 -16.12 10.79
C ASP A 318 32.07 -17.38 11.60
N ALA A 319 31.08 -17.97 12.28
CA ALA A 319 31.26 -19.06 13.22
C ALA A 319 30.65 -20.38 12.69
N PRO A 320 31.06 -21.55 13.22
CA PRO A 320 30.40 -22.82 12.93
C PRO A 320 28.92 -22.85 13.32
N ARG A 321 28.13 -23.73 12.69
CA ARG A 321 26.71 -23.95 13.02
C ARG A 321 26.56 -24.37 14.49
N ALA A 322 25.70 -23.70 15.23
CA ALA A 322 25.44 -24.00 16.64
C ALA A 322 24.51 -25.21 16.86
N ALA A 323 23.78 -25.63 15.83
CA ALA A 323 22.80 -26.72 15.88
C ALA A 323 22.69 -27.43 14.51
N THR A 324 22.19 -28.66 14.53
CA THR A 324 21.79 -29.45 13.36
C THR A 324 20.32 -29.17 13.04
N ILE A 325 19.99 -29.01 11.77
CA ILE A 325 18.61 -28.83 11.29
C ILE A 325 18.18 -30.07 10.53
N ILE A 326 17.04 -30.65 10.93
CA ILE A 326 16.51 -31.89 10.37
C ILE A 326 15.05 -31.66 9.99
N LEU A 327 14.67 -32.05 8.78
CA LEU A 327 13.28 -31.98 8.33
C LEU A 327 12.39 -32.86 9.20
N ARG A 328 11.26 -32.30 9.63
CA ARG A 328 10.29 -33.01 10.47
C ARG A 328 9.27 -33.78 9.64
N GLU A 329 8.93 -33.27 8.46
CA GLU A 329 7.92 -33.83 7.56
C GLU A 329 8.41 -33.86 6.11
N ASP A 330 7.63 -34.53 5.26
CA ASP A 330 7.89 -34.63 3.82
C ASP A 330 7.55 -33.30 3.11
N ASN A 331 8.14 -33.11 1.93
CA ASN A 331 7.86 -31.96 1.05
C ASN A 331 8.04 -30.57 1.68
N CYS A 332 9.08 -30.38 2.51
CA CYS A 332 9.44 -29.04 2.99
C CYS A 332 10.01 -28.16 1.87
N HIS A 333 9.73 -26.87 1.94
CA HIS A 333 10.23 -25.87 1.01
C HIS A 333 10.89 -24.74 1.79
N PHE A 334 12.07 -24.31 1.33
CA PHE A 334 12.81 -23.23 1.96
C PHE A 334 13.14 -22.13 0.97
N LEU A 335 13.14 -20.89 1.44
CA LEU A 335 13.81 -19.80 0.74
C LEU A 335 15.20 -19.63 1.34
N ARG A 336 16.23 -19.70 0.51
CA ARG A 336 17.62 -19.66 0.92
C ARG A 336 18.31 -18.40 0.40
N VAL A 337 19.12 -17.77 1.25
CA VAL A 337 20.05 -16.71 0.87
C VAL A 337 21.47 -17.18 1.18
N ASP A 338 22.33 -17.16 0.17
CA ASP A 338 23.72 -17.58 0.33
C ASP A 338 24.56 -16.50 1.00
N LYS A 339 25.63 -16.90 1.70
CA LYS A 339 26.47 -16.00 2.51
C LYS A 339 27.00 -14.80 1.73
N HIS A 340 27.35 -14.98 0.46
CA HIS A 340 27.83 -13.91 -0.38
C HIS A 340 26.76 -12.82 -0.55
N ASP A 341 25.55 -13.23 -0.96
CA ASP A 341 24.42 -12.32 -1.14
C ASP A 341 23.97 -11.71 0.19
N PHE A 342 23.92 -12.49 1.27
CA PHE A 342 23.60 -12.00 2.62
C PHE A 342 24.55 -10.87 3.04
N ASN A 343 25.86 -11.08 2.92
CA ASN A 343 26.86 -10.07 3.25
C ASN A 343 26.83 -8.88 2.30
N ARG A 344 26.56 -9.10 1.00
CA ARG A 344 26.40 -8.02 0.02
C ARG A 344 25.23 -7.13 0.40
N ILE A 345 24.07 -7.71 0.68
CA ILE A 345 22.85 -6.96 1.04
C ILE A 345 23.09 -6.11 2.28
N ILE A 346 23.70 -6.65 3.33
CA ILE A 346 24.04 -5.89 4.54
C ILE A 346 24.97 -4.71 4.20
N LYS A 347 26.06 -4.97 3.47
CA LYS A 347 27.00 -3.92 3.05
C LYS A 347 26.36 -2.87 2.15
N ASP A 348 25.47 -3.28 1.26
CA ASP A 348 24.77 -2.37 0.35
C ASP A 348 23.78 -1.48 1.10
N VAL A 349 23.10 -2.00 2.13
CA VAL A 349 22.27 -1.19 3.02
C VAL A 349 23.13 -0.16 3.75
N GLU A 350 24.27 -0.57 4.30
CA GLU A 350 25.21 0.35 4.94
C GLU A 350 25.74 1.41 3.95
N ALA A 351 26.10 1.00 2.73
CA ALA A 351 26.63 1.90 1.70
C ALA A 351 25.56 2.84 1.10
N LYS A 352 24.29 2.42 1.08
CA LYS A 352 23.15 3.24 0.66
C LYS A 352 22.68 4.17 1.78
N THR A 353 23.07 3.93 3.03
CA THR A 353 22.67 4.73 4.19
C THR A 353 23.75 5.77 4.54
N MET A 354 23.37 7.04 4.60
CA MET A 354 24.19 8.11 5.17
C MET A 354 23.67 8.44 6.57
N ARG A 355 24.58 8.51 7.55
CA ARG A 355 24.27 8.93 8.92
C ARG A 355 25.02 10.22 9.21
N LEU A 356 24.28 11.28 9.53
CA LEU A 356 24.84 12.53 10.03
C LEU A 356 24.91 12.45 11.55
N GLU A 357 26.09 12.70 12.11
CA GLU A 357 26.32 12.70 13.55
C GLU A 357 26.67 14.10 14.05
N GLU A 358 26.04 14.52 15.15
CA GLU A 358 26.40 15.72 15.90
C GLU A 358 26.63 15.33 17.36
N HIS A 359 27.78 15.74 17.91
CA HIS A 359 28.16 15.45 19.29
C HIS A 359 28.12 13.94 19.64
N GLY A 360 28.51 13.07 18.70
CA GLY A 360 28.53 11.62 18.87
C GLY A 360 27.15 10.96 18.87
N LYS A 361 26.10 11.67 18.43
CA LYS A 361 24.76 11.12 18.25
C LYS A 361 24.33 11.24 16.79
N VAL A 362 23.72 10.18 16.26
CA VAL A 362 23.11 10.20 14.92
C VAL A 362 21.87 11.09 14.96
N VAL A 363 21.90 12.20 14.23
CA VAL A 363 20.82 13.21 14.19
C VAL A 363 19.98 13.17 12.91
N LEU A 364 20.49 12.52 11.85
CA LEU A 364 19.77 12.35 10.58
C LEU A 364 20.29 11.09 9.87
N VAL A 365 19.36 10.28 9.39
CA VAL A 365 19.62 9.08 8.59
C VAL A 365 18.94 9.23 7.25
N LEU A 366 19.73 9.14 6.20
CA LEU A 366 19.30 9.27 4.82
C LEU A 366 19.57 7.97 4.06
N GLU A 367 18.65 7.55 3.22
CA GLU A 367 18.86 6.42 2.30
C GLU A 367 18.98 6.95 0.87
N ARG A 368 19.97 6.46 0.13
CA ARG A 368 20.13 6.81 -1.29
C ARG A 368 19.07 6.06 -2.09
N ALA A 369 18.19 6.79 -2.78
CA ALA A 369 17.22 6.21 -3.68
C ALA A 369 17.94 5.43 -4.80
N SER A 370 17.63 4.14 -4.92
CA SER A 370 18.07 3.32 -6.05
C SER A 370 17.45 3.88 -7.32
N GLN A 371 18.28 4.28 -8.29
CA GLN A 371 17.79 4.56 -9.64
C GLN A 371 17.24 3.25 -10.20
N GLY A 372 15.92 3.11 -10.29
CA GLY A 372 15.31 2.05 -11.08
C GLY A 372 15.81 2.17 -12.52
N ALA A 373 16.19 1.04 -13.13
CA ALA A 373 16.76 0.94 -14.48
C ALA A 373 15.76 1.28 -15.61
N GLY A 374 14.79 2.18 -15.36
CA GLY A 374 13.73 2.55 -16.28
C GLY A 374 13.59 4.06 -16.39
N THR A 375 14.47 4.71 -17.15
CA THR A 375 14.15 5.86 -18.02
C THR A 375 15.38 6.18 -18.88
N ALA A 376 15.21 6.14 -20.20
CA ALA A 376 16.24 6.43 -21.20
C ALA A 376 16.58 7.93 -21.27
N ARG A 377 17.08 8.50 -20.18
CA ARG A 377 17.59 9.87 -20.14
C ARG A 377 19.03 9.84 -19.64
N PRO A 378 19.99 10.50 -20.34
CA PRO A 378 21.39 10.46 -19.93
C PRO A 378 21.53 10.98 -18.49
N PRO A 379 22.40 10.36 -17.67
CA PRO A 379 22.58 10.73 -16.29
C PRO A 379 23.08 12.17 -16.23
N THR A 380 22.28 13.08 -15.68
CA THR A 380 22.79 14.38 -15.27
C THR A 380 23.70 14.17 -14.07
N PRO A 381 24.98 14.59 -14.12
CA PRO A 381 25.91 14.40 -13.03
C PRO A 381 25.43 15.19 -11.81
N GLY A 382 25.33 14.53 -10.66
CA GLY A 382 25.11 15.19 -9.35
C GLY A 382 23.78 14.94 -8.65
N ARG A 383 22.87 14.09 -9.17
CA ARG A 383 21.59 13.81 -8.50
C ARG A 383 21.60 12.48 -7.74
N ASN A 384 22.49 12.34 -6.75
CA ASN A 384 22.29 11.33 -5.70
C ASN A 384 21.08 11.76 -4.87
N ARG A 385 19.90 11.21 -5.19
CA ARG A 385 18.67 11.48 -4.46
C ARG A 385 18.70 10.70 -3.16
N TYR A 386 18.68 11.41 -2.04
CA TYR A 386 18.54 10.81 -0.73
C TYR A 386 17.11 11.03 -0.21
N THR A 387 16.55 10.03 0.45
CA THR A 387 15.27 10.07 1.17
C THR A 387 15.53 10.07 2.66
N VAL A 388 14.76 10.85 3.42
CA VAL A 388 14.88 10.90 4.89
C VAL A 388 14.26 9.65 5.49
N MET A 389 15.05 8.88 6.25
CA MET A 389 14.57 7.68 6.95
C MET A 389 14.21 7.99 8.40
N SER A 390 15.07 8.76 9.08
CA SER A 390 14.83 9.24 10.44
C SER A 390 15.70 10.46 10.73
N GLY A 391 15.32 11.25 11.73
CA GLY A 391 16.14 12.37 12.19
C GLY A 391 15.44 13.18 13.26
N THR A 392 16.20 14.07 13.90
CA THR A 392 15.62 15.07 14.82
C THR A 392 14.77 16.07 14.03
N PRO A 393 13.66 16.58 14.60
CA PRO A 393 12.78 17.55 13.93
C PRO A 393 13.52 18.73 13.29
N GLU A 394 14.50 19.28 14.00
CA GLU A 394 15.31 20.42 13.58
C GLU A 394 16.16 20.10 12.36
N LYS A 395 16.78 18.91 12.32
CA LYS A 395 17.60 18.46 11.19
C LYS A 395 16.79 18.09 9.96
N ILE A 396 15.59 17.54 10.13
CA ILE A 396 14.68 17.30 9.02
C ILE A 396 14.26 18.65 8.40
N LEU A 397 13.93 19.64 9.23
CA LEU A 397 13.59 21.00 8.78
C LEU A 397 14.79 21.69 8.09
N GLU A 398 15.99 21.58 8.64
CA GLU A 398 17.21 22.14 8.07
C GLU A 398 17.48 21.57 6.68
N LEU A 399 17.44 20.23 6.54
CA LEU A 399 17.61 19.54 5.26
C LEU A 399 16.52 19.95 4.25
N LEU A 400 15.26 20.07 4.69
CA LEU A 400 14.18 20.53 3.81
C LEU A 400 14.46 21.92 3.27
N LEU A 401 14.85 22.87 4.13
CA LEU A 401 15.17 24.23 3.73
C LEU A 401 16.37 24.25 2.77
N GLU A 402 17.42 23.45 3.02
CA GLU A 402 18.58 23.33 2.13
C GLU A 402 18.21 22.73 0.77
N ALA A 403 17.31 21.75 0.74
CA ALA A 403 16.86 21.10 -0.48
C ALA A 403 16.01 22.03 -1.37
N MET A 404 15.30 23.00 -0.78
CA MET A 404 14.47 23.95 -1.52
C MET A 404 15.34 24.90 -2.37
N ARG A 405 15.40 24.70 -3.69
CA ARG A 405 16.08 25.63 -4.60
C ARG A 405 15.17 26.81 -4.96
N PRO A 406 15.73 28.02 -5.17
CA PRO A 406 14.95 29.19 -5.61
C PRO A 406 14.26 28.98 -6.97
N ASP A 407 14.88 28.22 -7.88
CA ASP A 407 14.44 28.04 -9.28
C ASP A 407 13.69 26.71 -9.55
N SER A 408 13.20 26.04 -8.49
CA SER A 408 12.54 24.74 -8.63
C SER A 408 11.25 24.81 -9.45
N SER A 409 11.18 24.07 -10.56
CA SER A 409 9.96 23.91 -11.36
C SER A 409 8.90 23.08 -10.63
N ALA A 410 7.63 23.13 -11.08
CA ALA A 410 6.50 22.40 -10.48
C ALA A 410 6.63 20.86 -10.50
N HIS A 411 7.69 20.31 -11.11
CA HIS A 411 8.02 18.88 -11.12
C HIS A 411 9.29 18.55 -10.32
N ASP A 412 9.73 19.45 -9.43
CA ASP A 412 10.87 19.18 -8.57
C ASP A 412 10.46 18.26 -7.38
N PRO A 413 11.13 17.11 -7.15
CA PRO A 413 10.89 16.22 -6.01
C PRO A 413 11.03 16.86 -4.63
N THR A 414 11.58 18.06 -4.53
CA THR A 414 11.55 18.87 -3.31
C THR A 414 10.11 19.24 -2.92
N GLU A 415 9.18 19.32 -3.87
CA GLU A 415 7.75 19.53 -3.61
C GLU A 415 7.11 18.32 -2.90
N THR A 416 7.54 17.09 -3.22
CA THR A 416 7.07 15.90 -2.51
C THR A 416 7.56 15.89 -1.06
N PHE A 417 8.87 16.12 -0.84
CA PHE A 417 9.42 16.19 0.52
C PHE A 417 8.81 17.32 1.37
N LEU A 418 8.57 18.48 0.74
CA LEU A 418 7.87 19.60 1.36
C LEU A 418 6.43 19.24 1.74
N SER A 419 5.70 18.58 0.84
CA SER A 419 4.34 18.13 1.10
C SER A 419 4.28 17.12 2.26
N ASP A 420 5.16 16.12 2.24
CA ASP A 420 5.23 15.10 3.29
C ASP A 420 5.54 15.72 4.65
N PHE A 421 6.52 16.62 4.71
CA PHE A 421 6.84 17.37 5.92
C PHE A 421 5.65 18.19 6.41
N LEU A 422 5.03 19.00 5.56
CA LEU A 422 3.91 19.86 5.96
C LEU A 422 2.72 19.05 6.46
N LEU A 423 2.39 17.92 5.83
CA LEU A 423 1.28 17.05 6.24
C LEU A 423 1.54 16.33 7.57
N THR A 424 2.80 16.09 7.93
CA THR A 424 3.16 15.22 9.08
C THR A 424 3.85 15.94 10.23
N HIS A 425 4.30 17.20 10.04
CA HIS A 425 5.10 17.92 11.03
C HIS A 425 4.44 17.98 12.42
N SER A 426 3.12 18.11 12.52
CA SER A 426 2.44 18.22 13.81
C SER A 426 2.62 17.00 14.72
N VAL A 427 2.98 15.84 14.15
CA VAL A 427 3.23 14.59 14.90
C VAL A 427 4.57 14.62 15.64
N PHE A 428 5.61 15.21 15.02
CA PHE A 428 6.99 15.17 15.54
C PHE A 428 7.61 16.55 15.83
N MET A 429 7.00 17.62 15.31
CA MET A 429 7.40 19.02 15.43
C MET A 429 6.15 19.91 15.54
N PRO A 430 5.53 20.03 16.73
CA PRO A 430 4.34 20.86 16.93
C PRO A 430 4.55 22.30 16.49
N SER A 431 3.46 23.02 16.14
CA SER A 431 3.51 24.40 15.63
C SER A 431 4.40 25.32 16.45
N ALA A 432 4.41 25.19 17.78
CA ALA A 432 5.27 25.99 18.66
C ALA A 432 6.76 25.76 18.42
N GLN A 433 7.18 24.51 18.26
CA GLN A 433 8.57 24.15 17.96
C GLN A 433 8.93 24.55 16.53
N LEU A 434 8.06 24.30 15.55
CA LEU A 434 8.28 24.72 14.16
C LEU A 434 8.46 26.24 14.05
N CYS A 435 7.54 27.01 14.64
CA CYS A 435 7.60 28.48 14.62
C CYS A 435 8.89 29.01 15.27
N ALA A 436 9.28 28.44 16.42
CA ALA A 436 10.52 28.81 17.10
C ALA A 436 11.76 28.48 16.25
N ALA A 437 11.81 27.28 15.65
CA ALA A 437 12.91 26.86 14.80
C ALA A 437 13.04 27.71 13.54
N LEU A 438 11.93 28.06 12.88
CA LEU A 438 11.93 28.93 11.71
C LEU A 438 12.42 30.35 12.03
N LEU A 439 12.05 30.90 13.19
CA LEU A 439 12.58 32.20 13.63
C LEU A 439 14.07 32.12 13.96
N HIS A 440 14.52 31.05 14.62
CA HIS A 440 15.94 30.85 14.95
C HIS A 440 16.80 30.71 13.69
N GLN A 441 16.29 30.03 12.65
CA GLN A 441 16.98 29.87 11.38
C GLN A 441 16.85 31.10 10.45
N TYR A 442 16.02 32.10 10.79
CA TYR A 442 15.86 33.31 9.99
C TYR A 442 17.05 34.26 10.20
N PRO A 443 17.95 34.43 9.21
CA PRO A 443 19.18 35.17 9.43
C PRO A 443 18.90 36.66 9.70
N PRO A 444 19.59 37.31 10.66
CA PRO A 444 19.49 38.75 10.90
C PRO A 444 20.03 39.55 9.70
N SER A 445 19.62 40.81 9.57
CA SER A 445 20.05 41.65 8.44
C SER A 445 21.57 41.87 8.48
N PRO A 446 22.26 41.81 7.32
CA PRO A 446 23.71 41.93 7.28
C PRO A 446 24.16 43.26 7.87
N ARG A 447 25.13 43.21 8.79
CA ARG A 447 25.82 44.37 9.36
C ARG A 447 27.30 44.22 9.05
N GLY A 448 27.84 45.03 8.12
CA GLY A 448 29.28 45.03 7.78
C GLY A 448 29.59 45.02 6.28
N THR A 449 30.87 45.25 5.94
CA THR A 449 31.41 45.49 4.59
C THR A 449 31.94 44.25 3.86
N ASP A 450 31.38 43.05 4.12
CA ASP A 450 31.75 41.81 3.41
C ASP A 450 30.53 41.30 2.62
N VAL A 451 30.26 41.95 1.47
CA VAL A 451 28.87 42.32 1.12
C VAL A 451 28.18 41.46 0.05
N GLN A 452 28.84 40.63 -0.75
CA GLN A 452 28.13 40.00 -1.89
C GLN A 452 27.71 38.53 -1.68
N GLU A 453 28.61 37.65 -1.28
CA GLU A 453 28.31 36.21 -1.10
C GLU A 453 27.47 35.94 0.15
N ARG A 454 27.77 36.63 1.26
CA ARG A 454 26.98 36.51 2.50
C ARG A 454 25.56 37.06 2.34
N SER A 455 25.39 38.12 1.53
CA SER A 455 24.08 38.71 1.25
C SER A 455 23.20 37.83 0.36
N THR A 456 23.79 37.11 -0.60
CA THR A 456 23.05 36.17 -1.47
C THR A 456 22.62 34.93 -0.68
N TYR A 457 23.48 34.35 0.14
CA TYR A 457 23.12 33.25 1.06
C TYR A 457 21.96 33.63 2.00
N ILE A 458 22.06 34.80 2.67
CA ILE A 458 21.00 35.29 3.56
C ILE A 458 19.68 35.47 2.81
N CYS A 459 19.73 36.08 1.62
CA CYS A 459 18.55 36.27 0.78
C CYS A 459 17.89 34.93 0.41
N ASN A 460 18.68 33.94 -0.02
CA ASN A 460 18.20 32.62 -0.40
C ASN A 460 17.58 31.88 0.79
N LYS A 461 18.22 31.88 1.96
CA LYS A 461 17.68 31.22 3.17
C LYS A 461 16.36 31.85 3.61
N ARG A 462 16.25 33.19 3.54
CA ARG A 462 15.00 33.91 3.82
C ARG A 462 13.89 33.53 2.82
N GLN A 463 14.21 33.42 1.53
CA GLN A 463 13.24 32.97 0.51
C GLN A 463 12.75 31.53 0.75
N GLN A 464 13.64 30.61 1.12
CA GLN A 464 13.29 29.22 1.44
C GLN A 464 12.28 29.15 2.60
N ILE A 465 12.56 29.87 3.68
CA ILE A 465 11.67 29.97 4.85
C ILE A 465 10.31 30.55 4.43
N LEU A 466 10.28 31.63 3.65
CA LEU A 466 9.03 32.24 3.22
C LEU A 466 8.21 31.35 2.29
N ARG A 467 8.86 30.58 1.41
CA ARG A 467 8.20 29.59 0.56
C ARG A 467 7.57 28.48 1.40
N LEU A 468 8.29 27.95 2.38
CA LEU A 468 7.78 26.93 3.31
C LEU A 468 6.55 27.46 4.07
N VAL A 469 6.68 28.65 4.67
CA VAL A 469 5.58 29.28 5.42
C VAL A 469 4.37 29.58 4.53
N SER A 470 4.60 30.04 3.29
CA SER A 470 3.53 30.29 2.32
C SER A 470 2.73 29.01 2.00
N GLN A 471 3.42 27.88 1.81
CA GLN A 471 2.78 26.57 1.58
C GLN A 471 2.09 26.04 2.84
N TRP A 472 2.70 26.21 4.01
CA TRP A 472 2.08 25.87 5.29
C TRP A 472 0.76 26.63 5.51
N VAL A 473 0.73 27.93 5.25
CA VAL A 473 -0.51 28.73 5.35
C VAL A 473 -1.51 28.37 4.27
N ALA A 474 -1.05 28.06 3.05
CA ALA A 474 -1.94 27.61 1.98
C ALA A 474 -2.63 26.27 2.30
N LEU A 475 -1.95 25.39 3.02
CA LEU A 475 -2.45 24.08 3.44
C LEU A 475 -3.38 24.17 4.66
N TYR A 476 -2.95 24.85 5.73
CA TYR A 476 -3.65 24.84 7.02
C TYR A 476 -4.59 26.05 7.24
N GLY A 477 -4.45 27.13 6.47
CA GLY A 477 -5.30 28.34 6.45
C GLY A 477 -6.22 28.56 7.67
N SER A 478 -7.43 28.03 7.62
CA SER A 478 -8.46 28.21 8.66
C SER A 478 -8.08 27.63 10.04
N MET A 479 -7.27 26.58 10.10
CA MET A 479 -6.82 25.97 11.35
C MET A 479 -5.71 26.77 12.04
N LEU A 480 -4.90 27.52 11.27
CA LEU A 480 -3.85 28.37 11.86
C LEU A 480 -4.42 29.59 12.58
N HIS A 481 -5.60 30.06 12.16
CA HIS A 481 -6.27 31.19 12.81
C HIS A 481 -6.60 30.94 14.27
N THR A 482 -6.90 29.69 14.63
CA THR A 482 -7.25 29.32 15.99
C THR A 482 -6.02 29.06 16.87
N ASP A 483 -4.81 29.02 16.29
CA ASP A 483 -3.56 28.80 17.00
C ASP A 483 -2.87 30.15 17.33
N PRO A 484 -2.81 30.56 18.61
CA PRO A 484 -2.19 31.82 19.02
C PRO A 484 -0.67 31.85 18.76
N VAL A 485 -0.01 30.68 18.72
CA VAL A 485 1.44 30.60 18.47
C VAL A 485 1.74 30.84 17.00
N ALA A 486 0.95 30.22 16.11
CA ALA A 486 1.06 30.41 14.66
C ALA A 486 0.78 31.86 14.26
N THR A 487 -0.29 32.47 14.80
CA THR A 487 -0.65 33.85 14.49
C THR A 487 0.40 34.87 14.95
N ASN A 488 0.95 34.71 16.16
CA ASN A 488 2.05 35.54 16.66
C ASN A 488 3.33 35.39 15.82
N PHE A 489 3.67 34.15 15.44
CA PHE A 489 4.80 33.88 14.55
C PHE A 489 4.63 34.58 13.18
N LEU A 490 3.47 34.43 12.54
CA LEU A 490 3.19 35.05 11.25
C LEU A 490 3.26 36.58 11.32
N GLN A 491 2.79 37.18 12.41
CA GLN A 491 2.90 38.62 12.65
C GLN A 491 4.36 39.06 12.78
N LYS A 492 5.16 38.36 13.60
CA LYS A 492 6.60 38.66 13.77
C LYS A 492 7.37 38.52 12.46
N LEU A 493 7.11 37.45 11.70
CA LEU A 493 7.75 37.21 10.41
C LEU A 493 7.39 38.31 9.41
N SER A 494 6.12 38.74 9.40
CA SER A 494 5.65 39.86 8.59
C SER A 494 6.43 41.15 8.88
N ASP A 495 6.62 41.49 10.15
CA ASP A 495 7.36 42.69 10.55
C ASP A 495 8.82 42.63 10.12
N LEU A 496 9.43 41.44 10.14
CA LEU A 496 10.81 41.22 9.69
C LEU A 496 10.96 41.34 8.17
N VAL A 497 10.01 40.82 7.39
CA VAL A 497 10.03 40.90 5.92
C VAL A 497 9.76 42.32 5.44
N SER A 498 8.84 43.04 6.09
CA SER A 498 8.47 44.42 5.72
C SER A 498 9.63 45.41 5.88
N ARG A 499 10.62 45.07 6.70
CA ARG A 499 11.86 45.85 6.88
C ARG A 499 12.93 45.56 5.82
N ASP A 500 12.72 44.57 4.94
CA ASP A 500 13.64 44.19 3.87
C ASP A 500 13.04 44.50 2.48
N ALA A 501 13.49 45.61 1.89
CA ALA A 501 13.03 46.08 0.58
C ALA A 501 13.40 45.13 -0.57
N ARG A 502 14.53 44.40 -0.48
CA ARG A 502 14.99 43.50 -1.55
C ARG A 502 14.10 42.26 -1.64
N LEU A 503 13.77 41.68 -0.48
CA LEU A 503 12.84 40.54 -0.41
C LEU A 503 11.43 40.95 -0.80
N SER A 504 10.97 42.12 -0.36
CA SER A 504 9.63 42.64 -0.69
C SER A 504 9.42 42.80 -2.20
N ASN A 505 10.46 43.21 -2.94
CA ASN A 505 10.41 43.34 -4.41
C ASN A 505 10.48 41.97 -5.11
N LEU A 506 11.37 41.09 -4.68
CA LEU A 506 11.50 39.76 -5.28
C LEU A 506 10.23 38.90 -5.09
N LEU A 507 9.61 39.00 -3.92
CA LEU A 507 8.34 38.34 -3.62
C LEU A 507 7.19 38.84 -4.50
N ARG A 508 7.21 40.14 -4.87
CA ARG A 508 6.23 40.74 -5.78
C ARG A 508 6.39 40.23 -7.21
N GLU A 509 7.61 39.94 -7.64
CA GLU A 509 7.93 39.44 -8.99
C GLU A 509 7.73 37.91 -9.13
N GLN A 510 8.13 37.12 -8.13
CA GLN A 510 8.07 35.64 -8.20
C GLN A 510 6.69 35.07 -7.87
N TRP A 511 5.82 35.82 -7.19
CA TRP A 511 4.51 35.36 -6.75
C TRP A 511 3.37 36.26 -7.25
N PRO A 512 3.25 36.50 -8.57
CA PRO A 512 2.11 37.24 -9.10
C PRO A 512 0.84 36.48 -8.72
N GLU A 513 -0.17 37.23 -8.27
CA GLU A 513 -1.42 36.71 -7.75
C GLU A 513 -1.91 35.51 -8.59
N ARG A 514 -1.87 34.28 -8.03
CA ARG A 514 -2.49 33.10 -8.65
C ARG A 514 -4.04 33.21 -8.63
N ARG A 515 -4.58 34.38 -8.95
CA ARG A 515 -6.01 34.66 -9.14
C ARG A 515 -6.46 34.48 -10.60
N ARG A 516 -5.58 34.22 -11.57
CA ARG A 516 -5.98 34.16 -13.00
C ARG A 516 -6.17 32.78 -13.61
N HIS A 517 -5.72 31.68 -13.01
CA HIS A 517 -5.81 30.34 -13.66
C HIS A 517 -6.89 29.38 -13.13
N HIS A 518 -7.87 29.84 -12.34
CA HIS A 518 -9.00 29.00 -11.88
C HIS A 518 -10.34 29.76 -11.97
N ARG A 519 -10.47 30.69 -12.93
CA ARG A 519 -11.72 31.45 -13.15
C ARG A 519 -12.54 30.95 -14.33
N LEU A 520 -12.27 29.75 -14.85
CA LEU A 520 -12.92 29.23 -16.05
C LEU A 520 -13.70 27.91 -15.88
N GLU A 521 -13.93 27.42 -14.66
CA GLU A 521 -14.70 26.18 -14.48
C GLU A 521 -15.94 26.22 -13.58
N ASN A 522 -16.23 27.31 -12.88
CA ASN A 522 -17.51 27.40 -12.15
C ASN A 522 -18.36 28.54 -12.69
N GLY A 523 -19.15 28.22 -13.70
CA GLY A 523 -20.28 29.03 -14.12
C GLY A 523 -21.35 29.11 -13.01
N PHE A 524 -21.89 30.32 -12.87
CA PHE A 524 -23.20 30.68 -12.31
C PHE A 524 -23.60 30.20 -10.90
N GLY A 525 -23.83 31.17 -10.01
CA GLY A 525 -24.83 31.04 -8.93
C GLY A 525 -24.39 31.55 -7.57
N ASN A 526 -24.68 32.82 -7.28
CA ASN A 526 -24.70 33.35 -5.92
C ASN A 526 -25.84 32.69 -5.11
N ALA A 527 -25.53 31.88 -4.10
CA ALA A 527 -26.37 31.67 -2.92
C ALA A 527 -25.56 30.95 -1.82
N SER A 528 -25.40 31.60 -0.67
CA SER A 528 -24.94 30.93 0.56
C SER A 528 -26.09 30.06 1.11
N PRO A 529 -25.89 28.76 1.44
CA PRO A 529 -26.95 27.99 2.08
C PRO A 529 -27.00 28.30 3.59
N GLN A 530 -28.15 28.81 4.06
CA GLN A 530 -28.50 28.85 5.47
C GLN A 530 -28.84 27.43 5.95
N MET A 531 -28.25 26.98 7.06
CA MET A 531 -28.67 25.75 7.75
C MET A 531 -30.05 25.97 8.39
N LYS A 532 -31.09 25.31 7.86
CA LYS A 532 -32.34 25.07 8.58
C LYS A 532 -32.34 23.62 9.09
N VAL A 533 -32.25 23.44 10.40
CA VAL A 533 -32.54 22.17 11.06
C VAL A 533 -34.05 22.13 11.30
N SER A 534 -34.78 21.34 10.50
CA SER A 534 -36.19 21.04 10.79
C SER A 534 -36.27 19.86 11.75
N ALA A 535 -36.61 20.12 13.01
CA ALA A 535 -37.00 19.08 13.96
C ALA A 535 -38.40 18.56 13.56
N LEU A 536 -38.49 17.31 13.11
CA LEU A 536 -39.76 16.58 13.00
C LEU A 536 -40.10 16.00 14.37
N SER A 537 -40.79 16.80 15.21
CA SER A 537 -41.48 16.31 16.39
C SER A 537 -42.78 15.60 15.96
N ARG A 538 -42.84 14.27 16.08
CA ARG A 538 -44.11 13.54 16.06
C ARG A 538 -44.76 13.71 17.44
N SER A 539 -45.81 14.53 17.50
CA SER A 539 -46.73 14.54 18.64
C SER A 539 -47.74 13.40 18.47
N GLU A 540 -47.59 12.35 19.28
CA GLU A 540 -48.67 11.43 19.56
C GLU A 540 -49.70 12.14 20.46
N GLY A 541 -50.92 12.29 19.96
CA GLY A 541 -52.05 12.82 20.71
C GLY A 541 -53.24 11.88 20.55
N LEU A 542 -53.55 11.15 21.61
CA LEU A 542 -54.83 10.45 21.80
C LEU A 542 -55.99 11.45 21.78
N CYS A 543 -57.04 11.16 21.01
CA CYS A 543 -58.39 11.66 21.26
C CYS A 543 -59.43 10.57 20.98
N VAL A 544 -60.34 10.44 21.93
CA VAL A 544 -61.39 9.43 22.10
C VAL A 544 -62.70 9.90 21.46
N GLY A 545 -63.51 8.99 20.89
CA GLY A 545 -64.98 9.05 20.94
C GLY A 545 -65.80 9.34 19.68
N GLY A 546 -66.29 8.26 19.03
CA GLY A 546 -67.69 8.00 18.65
C GLY A 546 -68.51 8.94 17.73
N LYS A 547 -68.94 8.43 16.56
CA LYS A 547 -70.35 8.26 16.13
C LYS A 547 -70.48 7.63 14.72
N LEU A 548 -71.28 6.56 14.62
CA LEU A 548 -71.98 6.02 13.43
C LEU A 548 -73.09 7.00 12.96
N PRO A 549 -73.78 6.89 11.78
CA PRO A 549 -74.17 5.62 11.10
C PRO A 549 -74.29 5.58 9.54
N SER A 550 -74.44 4.34 9.04
CA SER A 550 -75.35 3.81 7.98
C SER A 550 -75.37 4.30 6.51
N HIS A 551 -75.26 3.32 5.60
CA HIS A 551 -76.04 2.99 4.36
C HIS A 551 -75.06 2.47 3.27
N ALA A 552 -75.11 1.27 2.68
CA ALA A 552 -76.13 0.35 2.12
C ALA A 552 -75.93 0.23 0.59
N LEU A 553 -75.93 -1.03 0.11
CA LEU A 553 -76.18 -1.54 -1.28
C LEU A 553 -75.05 -1.31 -2.33
N ALA A 554 -74.37 -2.35 -2.81
CA ALA A 554 -74.78 -3.35 -3.81
C ALA A 554 -75.05 -2.75 -5.21
N THR A 555 -74.22 -3.07 -6.21
CA THR A 555 -74.60 -3.78 -7.45
C THR A 555 -73.42 -4.03 -8.39
N CYS A 556 -73.47 -5.21 -8.98
CA CYS A 556 -72.74 -5.73 -10.15
C CYS A 556 -72.95 -4.85 -11.40
N GLY A 557 -72.02 -4.88 -12.36
CA GLY A 557 -72.33 -4.54 -13.75
C GLY A 557 -71.18 -3.99 -14.58
N THR A 558 -70.61 -4.89 -15.39
CA THR A 558 -69.73 -4.73 -16.58
C THR A 558 -68.36 -4.09 -16.42
#